data_AF-A0A7X6UZH2-F1
#
_entry.id   AF-A0A7X6UZH2-F1
#
_cell.length_a   1.000
_cell.length_b   1.000
_cell.length_c   1.000
_cell.angle_alpha   90.00
_cell.angle_beta   90.00
_cell.angle_gamma   90.00
#
_symmetry.space_group_name_H-M   'P 1'
#
loop_
_entity.id
_entity.type
_entity.pdbx_description
1 polymer ?
#
loop_
_entity_poly.entity_id
_entity_poly.type
_entity_poly.pdbx_seq_one_letter_code
_entity_poly.pdbx_strand_id
1 'polypeptide(L)'
;MILKNKWFRIWTAIALTLIPLSRILLAYHFPGDILGGYALGLAFLLLGAHFSNLFVKKSWQDKFNLKKPFLISFWGPFLLIAISPSRELPKLAGLLVGITTGYILEQDKIKAIPRTTYFFQILKTFLELAVLFAIIKGLGLFPTSNIIPFKALFRFIRYGLAGF
;
A
#
# COMPACT_ATOMS: atom_id res chain seq x y z
N MET A 1 -19.43 1.65 -3.59
CA MET A 1 -19.82 1.86 -5.01
C MET A 1 -19.57 3.32 -5.41
N ILE A 2 -18.30 3.70 -5.61
CA ILE A 2 -17.84 5.08 -5.93
C ILE A 2 -17.91 5.37 -7.45
N LEU A 3 -18.10 4.33 -8.27
CA LEU A 3 -18.04 4.37 -9.74
C LEU A 3 -19.19 5.14 -10.43
N LYS A 4 -20.22 5.58 -9.70
CA LYS A 4 -21.40 6.24 -10.30
C LYS A 4 -21.25 7.77 -10.46
N ASN A 5 -20.24 8.38 -9.84
CA ASN A 5 -20.02 9.83 -9.93
C ASN A 5 -19.33 10.19 -11.24
N LYS A 6 -19.99 11.01 -12.08
CA LYS A 6 -19.52 11.42 -13.41
C LYS A 6 -18.15 12.12 -13.34
N TRP A 7 -17.93 12.93 -12.30
CA TRP A 7 -16.66 13.64 -12.09
C TRP A 7 -15.47 12.72 -11.88
N PHE A 8 -15.66 11.65 -11.08
CA PHE A 8 -14.59 10.69 -10.81
C PHE A 8 -14.19 9.91 -12.07
N ARG A 9 -15.16 9.59 -12.94
CA ARG A 9 -14.88 8.94 -14.24
C ARG A 9 -14.09 9.85 -15.17
N ILE A 10 -14.43 11.14 -15.23
CA ILE A 10 -13.71 12.13 -16.03
C ILE A 10 -12.26 12.24 -15.54
N TRP A 11 -12.06 12.38 -14.22
CA TRP A 11 -10.72 12.42 -13.63
C TRP A 11 -9.91 11.16 -13.92
N THR A 12 -10.53 9.99 -13.82
CA THR A 12 -9.88 8.72 -14.13
C THR A 12 -9.46 8.68 -15.60
N ALA A 13 -10.33 9.07 -16.53
CA ALA A 13 -10.01 9.11 -17.95
C ALA A 13 -8.87 10.08 -18.26
N ILE A 14 -8.88 11.27 -17.66
CA ILE A 14 -7.81 12.27 -17.76
C ILE A 14 -6.50 11.69 -17.22
N ALA A 15 -6.50 11.09 -16.03
CA ALA A 15 -5.29 10.50 -15.45
C ALA A 15 -4.75 9.35 -16.32
N LEU A 16 -5.64 8.50 -16.85
CA LEU A 16 -5.26 7.36 -17.67
C LEU A 16 -4.60 7.79 -18.98
N THR A 17 -4.94 8.96 -19.52
CA THR A 17 -4.34 9.50 -20.75
C THR A 17 -3.12 10.35 -20.47
N LEU A 18 -3.17 11.29 -19.52
CA LEU A 18 -2.06 12.23 -19.24
C LEU A 18 -0.82 11.55 -18.66
N ILE A 19 -0.98 10.56 -17.77
CA ILE A 19 0.17 9.91 -17.12
C ILE A 19 1.05 9.19 -18.16
N PRO A 20 0.50 8.38 -19.09
CA PRO A 20 1.32 7.74 -20.10
C PRO A 20 1.81 8.69 -21.18
N LEU A 21 1.02 9.73 -21.53
CA LEU A 21 1.47 10.80 -22.43
C LEU A 21 2.73 11.49 -21.90
N SER A 22 2.79 11.76 -20.59
CA SER A 22 3.99 12.29 -19.94
C SER A 22 5.21 11.36 -20.13
N ARG A 23 5.03 10.03 -20.11
CA ARG A 23 6.13 9.06 -20.31
C ARG A 23 6.62 8.97 -21.76
N ILE A 24 5.72 9.13 -22.73
CA ILE A 24 6.06 9.23 -24.15
C ILE A 24 6.80 10.54 -24.43
N LEU A 25 6.30 11.66 -23.90
CA LEU A 25 6.90 12.99 -24.10
C LEU A 25 8.31 13.09 -23.53
N LEU A 26 8.59 12.41 -22.41
CA LEU A 26 9.94 12.32 -21.84
C LEU A 26 10.83 11.27 -22.54
N ALA A 27 10.35 10.64 -23.63
CA ALA A 27 11.04 9.63 -24.42
C ALA A 27 11.59 8.42 -23.63
N TYR A 28 11.07 8.18 -22.42
CA TYR A 28 11.57 7.11 -21.56
C TYR A 28 11.04 5.73 -21.95
N HIS A 29 9.88 5.63 -22.59
CA HIS A 29 9.20 4.36 -22.87
C HIS A 29 8.63 4.34 -24.29
N PHE A 30 8.68 3.18 -24.93
CA PHE A 30 8.01 2.97 -26.20
C PHE A 30 6.49 2.89 -25.96
N PRO A 31 5.65 3.26 -26.94
CA PRO A 31 4.19 3.10 -26.84
C PRO A 31 3.76 1.65 -26.53
N GLY A 32 4.57 0.65 -26.90
CA GLY A 32 4.36 -0.75 -26.52
C GLY A 32 4.41 -1.01 -25.01
N ASP A 33 5.29 -0.33 -24.27
CA ASP A 33 5.43 -0.50 -22.82
C ASP A 33 4.20 0.02 -22.07
N ILE A 34 3.57 1.06 -22.62
CA ILE A 34 2.35 1.65 -22.09
C ILE A 34 1.16 0.71 -22.28
N LEU A 35 1.04 0.12 -23.47
CA LEU A 35 0.01 -0.89 -23.74
C LEU A 35 0.19 -2.12 -22.85
N GLY A 36 1.44 -2.57 -22.64
CA GLY A 36 1.76 -3.63 -21.68
C GLY A 36 1.36 -3.26 -20.25
N GLY A 37 1.64 -2.02 -19.83
CA GLY A 37 1.22 -1.47 -18.54
C GLY A 37 -0.30 -1.44 -18.36
N TYR A 38 -1.05 -1.04 -19.39
CA TYR A 38 -2.52 -1.11 -19.36
C TYR A 38 -3.03 -2.54 -19.31
N ALA A 39 -2.45 -3.46 -20.08
CA ALA A 39 -2.85 -4.86 -20.08
C ALA A 39 -2.63 -5.50 -18.71
N LEU A 40 -1.46 -5.28 -18.10
CA LEU A 40 -1.16 -5.76 -16.74
C LEU A 40 -2.07 -5.09 -15.70
N GLY A 41 -2.26 -3.78 -15.78
CA GLY A 41 -3.15 -3.05 -14.87
C GLY A 41 -4.59 -3.57 -14.93
N LEU A 42 -5.09 -3.85 -16.13
CA LEU A 42 -6.42 -4.41 -16.34
C LEU A 42 -6.51 -5.86 -15.84
N ALA A 43 -5.47 -6.67 -16.06
CA ALA A 43 -5.39 -8.02 -15.50
C ALA A 43 -5.42 -8.00 -13.96
N PHE A 44 -4.64 -7.15 -13.32
CA PHE A 44 -4.66 -6.97 -11.86
C PHE A 44 -6.00 -6.45 -11.35
N LEU A 45 -6.65 -5.52 -12.07
CA LEU A 45 -7.97 -5.03 -11.72
C LEU A 45 -9.01 -6.15 -11.77
N LEU A 46 -9.00 -6.97 -12.82
CA LEU A 46 -9.91 -8.12 -12.96
C LEU A 46 -9.65 -9.17 -11.89
N LEU A 47 -8.38 -9.50 -11.61
CA LEU A 47 -8.01 -10.40 -10.52
C LEU A 47 -8.50 -9.86 -9.17
N GLY A 48 -8.24 -8.58 -8.88
CA GLY A 48 -8.70 -7.92 -7.66
C GLY A 48 -10.24 -7.89 -7.55
N ALA A 49 -10.95 -7.67 -8.65
CA ALA A 49 -12.42 -7.73 -8.68
C ALA A 49 -12.94 -9.15 -8.47
N HIS A 50 -12.28 -10.16 -9.04
CA HIS A 50 -12.62 -11.56 -8.85
C HIS A 50 -12.41 -11.99 -7.39
N PHE A 51 -11.23 -11.73 -6.84
CA PHE A 51 -10.92 -12.00 -5.44
C PHE A 51 -11.84 -11.23 -4.50
N SER A 52 -12.07 -9.93 -4.72
CA SER A 52 -12.97 -9.16 -3.84
C SER A 52 -14.40 -9.69 -3.86
N ASN A 53 -14.93 -10.11 -5.01
CA ASN A 53 -16.25 -10.75 -5.06
C ASN A 53 -16.26 -12.10 -4.32
N LEU A 54 -15.20 -12.89 -4.39
CA LEU A 54 -15.08 -14.14 -3.64
C LEU A 54 -14.99 -13.90 -2.12
N PHE A 55 -14.24 -12.90 -1.69
CA PHE A 55 -14.01 -12.58 -0.26
C PHE A 55 -15.15 -11.79 0.38
N VAL A 56 -15.84 -10.92 -0.37
CA VAL A 56 -16.95 -10.09 0.14
C VAL A 56 -18.27 -10.86 0.15
N LYS A 57 -18.54 -11.73 -0.84
CA LYS A 57 -19.77 -12.55 -0.83
C LYS A 57 -19.70 -13.74 0.13
N LYS A 58 -18.50 -14.27 0.38
CA LYS A 58 -18.29 -15.39 1.28
C LYS A 58 -17.81 -14.79 2.60
N SER A 59 -18.74 -14.54 3.54
CA SER A 59 -18.60 -13.88 4.86
C SER A 59 -17.37 -14.29 5.71
N TRP A 60 -16.17 -14.08 5.20
CA TRP A 60 -14.92 -14.45 5.84
C TRP A 60 -14.60 -13.51 7.00
N GLN A 61 -15.17 -12.30 7.00
CA GLN A 61 -15.05 -11.35 8.11
C GLN A 61 -15.75 -11.86 9.39
N ASP A 62 -16.85 -12.62 9.27
CA ASP A 62 -17.57 -13.13 10.45
C ASP A 62 -17.07 -14.50 10.94
N LYS A 63 -16.39 -15.28 10.09
CA LYS A 63 -15.90 -16.64 10.45
C LYS A 63 -14.42 -16.73 10.77
N PHE A 64 -13.60 -15.75 10.37
CA PHE A 64 -12.19 -15.74 10.72
C PHE A 64 -11.96 -15.04 12.05
N ASN A 65 -11.69 -15.83 13.09
CA ASN A 65 -11.08 -15.34 14.33
C ASN A 65 -9.86 -14.46 13.96
N LEU A 66 -9.86 -13.18 14.38
CA LEU A 66 -8.94 -12.11 13.97
C LEU A 66 -7.45 -12.50 13.96
N LYS A 67 -7.09 -13.54 14.72
CA LYS A 67 -5.77 -14.16 14.75
C LYS A 67 -5.29 -14.66 13.39
N LYS A 68 -6.13 -15.31 12.60
CA LYS A 68 -5.76 -15.93 11.30
C LYS A 68 -5.41 -14.92 10.19
N PRO A 69 -6.20 -13.86 9.93
CA PRO A 69 -5.81 -12.82 8.97
C PRO A 69 -4.58 -12.03 9.45
N PHE A 70 -4.42 -11.82 10.76
CA PHE A 70 -3.22 -11.20 11.31
C PHE A 70 -1.96 -12.04 11.06
N LEU A 71 -2.03 -13.36 11.27
CA LEU A 71 -0.94 -14.30 10.95
C LEU A 71 -0.58 -14.29 9.47
N ILE A 72 -1.56 -14.29 8.56
CA ILE A 72 -1.30 -14.26 7.11
C ILE A 72 -0.70 -12.91 6.68
N SER A 73 -1.21 -11.81 7.23
CA SER A 73 -0.70 -10.46 6.98
C SER A 73 0.73 -10.26 7.48
N PHE A 74 1.06 -10.85 8.63
CA PHE A 74 2.40 -10.77 9.19
C PHE A 74 3.39 -11.71 8.48
N TRP A 75 3.02 -12.97 8.23
CA TRP A 75 3.92 -13.99 7.67
C TRP A 75 3.96 -14.06 6.15
N GLY A 76 2.90 -13.64 5.46
CA GLY A 76 2.83 -13.63 3.99
C GLY A 76 3.98 -12.83 3.34
N PRO A 77 4.30 -11.63 3.82
CA PRO A 77 5.43 -10.87 3.33
C PRO A 77 6.80 -11.52 3.59
N PHE A 78 6.96 -12.32 4.65
CA PHE A 78 8.19 -13.10 4.88
C PHE A 78 8.36 -14.25 3.88
N LEU A 79 7.26 -14.90 3.48
CA LEU A 79 7.30 -15.91 2.41
C LEU A 79 7.75 -15.30 1.08
N LEU A 80 7.35 -14.06 0.78
CA LEU A 80 7.79 -13.34 -0.42
C LEU A 80 9.29 -12.99 -0.38
N ILE A 81 9.84 -12.66 0.79
CA ILE A 81 11.29 -12.44 0.96
C ILE A 81 12.06 -13.75 0.72
N ALA A 82 11.53 -14.89 1.16
CA ALA A 82 12.19 -16.20 1.01
C ALA A 82 12.29 -16.66 -0.46
N ILE A 83 11.30 -16.30 -1.29
CA ILE A 83 11.22 -16.74 -2.69
C ILE A 83 12.15 -15.93 -3.61
N SER A 84 12.49 -14.68 -3.25
CA SER A 84 13.38 -13.84 -4.07
C SER A 84 14.24 -12.95 -3.16
N PRO A 85 15.55 -13.17 -2.98
CA PRO A 85 16.39 -12.30 -2.16
C PRO A 85 16.80 -11.03 -2.90
N SER A 86 15.91 -10.02 -2.96
CA SER A 86 16.24 -8.66 -3.44
C SER A 86 16.46 -7.70 -2.27
N ARG A 87 17.38 -6.73 -2.44
CA ARG A 87 17.77 -5.77 -1.37
C ARG A 87 16.64 -4.83 -0.92
N GLU A 88 15.56 -4.77 -1.69
CA GLU A 88 14.43 -3.86 -1.50
C GLU A 88 13.20 -4.56 -0.89
N LEU A 89 13.09 -5.89 -0.95
CA LEU A 89 11.95 -6.61 -0.36
C LEU A 89 11.79 -6.44 1.14
N PRO A 90 12.84 -6.32 1.98
CA PRO A 90 12.64 -6.07 3.40
C PRO A 90 11.86 -4.76 3.67
N LYS A 91 12.01 -3.76 2.79
CA LYS A 91 11.25 -2.50 2.89
C LYS A 91 9.78 -2.70 2.51
N LEU A 92 9.54 -3.36 1.37
CA LEU A 92 8.19 -3.64 0.88
C LEU A 92 7.43 -4.55 1.85
N ALA A 93 8.08 -5.59 2.36
CA ALA A 93 7.50 -6.51 3.32
C ALA A 93 7.17 -5.79 4.64
N GLY A 94 8.08 -4.96 5.16
CA GLY A 94 7.81 -4.13 6.34
C GLY A 94 6.57 -3.28 6.12
N LEU A 95 6.53 -2.52 5.03
CA LEU A 95 5.40 -1.66 4.68
C LEU A 95 4.08 -2.42 4.55
N LEU A 96 4.09 -3.59 3.90
CA LEU A 96 2.89 -4.43 3.76
C LEU A 96 2.41 -4.96 5.11
N VAL A 97 3.32 -5.39 5.99
CA VAL A 97 2.98 -5.82 7.36
C VAL A 97 2.38 -4.64 8.14
N GLY A 98 3.00 -3.45 8.07
CA GLY A 98 2.49 -2.23 8.70
C GLY A 98 1.05 -1.93 8.29
N ILE A 99 0.80 -1.79 6.98
CA ILE A 99 -0.52 -1.43 6.44
C ILE A 99 -1.58 -2.46 6.83
N THR A 100 -1.26 -3.74 6.68
CA THR A 100 -2.22 -4.81 6.94
C THR A 100 -2.53 -4.98 8.42
N THR A 101 -1.54 -4.87 9.30
CA THR A 101 -1.74 -4.94 10.75
C THR A 101 -2.44 -3.69 11.29
N GLY A 102 -2.09 -2.50 10.80
CA GLY A 102 -2.76 -1.23 11.12
C GLY A 102 -4.23 -1.27 10.73
N TYR A 103 -4.55 -1.74 9.51
CA TYR A 103 -5.92 -1.90 9.05
C TYR A 103 -6.75 -2.87 9.91
N ILE A 104 -6.20 -4.02 10.28
CA ILE A 104 -6.89 -4.98 11.16
C ILE A 104 -7.15 -4.35 12.54
N LEU A 105 -6.17 -3.61 13.09
CA LEU A 105 -6.32 -2.96 14.39
C LEU A 105 -7.34 -1.82 14.34
N GLU A 106 -7.38 -1.05 13.25
CA GLU A 106 -8.35 0.02 13.05
C GLU A 106 -9.79 -0.54 13.06
N GLN A 107 -10.03 -1.64 12.34
CA GLN A 107 -11.34 -2.26 12.24
C GLN A 107 -11.84 -2.84 13.57
N ASP A 108 -10.93 -3.46 14.33
CA ASP A 108 -11.29 -4.13 15.58
C ASP A 108 -11.46 -3.13 16.73
N LYS A 109 -10.46 -2.26 16.94
CA LYS A 109 -10.33 -1.47 18.18
C LYS A 109 -10.63 0.02 18.04
N ILE A 110 -10.22 0.64 16.94
CA ILE A 110 -10.22 2.11 16.84
C ILE A 110 -11.56 2.60 16.27
N LYS A 111 -12.11 1.90 15.26
CA LYS A 111 -13.34 2.25 14.53
C LYS A 111 -13.44 3.76 14.29
N ALA A 112 -12.34 4.35 13.78
CA ALA A 112 -12.22 5.78 13.64
C ALA A 112 -13.34 6.32 12.74
N ILE A 113 -14.10 7.29 13.24
CA ILE A 113 -15.10 8.01 12.44
C ILE A 113 -14.45 9.34 12.02
N PRO A 114 -14.01 9.48 10.75
CA PRO A 114 -13.46 10.74 10.27
C PRO A 114 -14.60 11.72 9.98
N ARG A 115 -15.19 12.29 11.03
CA ARG A 115 -16.16 13.40 10.91
C ARG A 115 -15.56 14.65 11.53
N THR A 116 -14.92 15.46 10.70
CA THR A 116 -14.43 16.78 11.08
C THR A 116 -14.67 17.77 9.96
N THR A 117 -14.58 19.06 10.28
CA THR A 117 -14.64 20.15 9.30
C THR A 117 -13.43 20.10 8.36
N TYR A 118 -13.60 20.52 7.10
CA TYR A 118 -12.55 20.48 6.06
C TYR A 118 -11.19 21.03 6.51
N PHE A 119 -11.15 22.11 7.30
CA PHE A 119 -9.91 22.69 7.81
C PHE A 119 -9.14 21.73 8.73
N PHE A 120 -9.84 21.09 9.68
CA PHE A 120 -9.24 20.10 10.57
C PHE A 120 -8.85 18.83 9.82
N GLN A 121 -9.53 18.50 8.73
CA GLN A 121 -9.17 17.38 7.88
C GLN A 121 -7.84 17.65 7.16
N ILE A 122 -7.65 18.85 6.60
CA ILE A 122 -6.38 19.27 5.99
C ILE A 122 -5.25 19.24 7.02
N LEU A 123 -5.46 19.83 8.21
CA LEU A 123 -4.44 19.85 9.25
C LEU A 123 -4.06 18.44 9.72
N LYS A 124 -5.06 17.57 9.87
CA LYS A 124 -4.83 16.15 10.20
C LYS A 124 -4.00 15.46 9.12
N THR A 125 -4.30 15.66 7.84
CA THR A 125 -3.51 15.10 6.74
C THR A 125 -2.07 15.61 6.75
N PHE A 126 -1.84 16.90 7.00
CA PHE A 126 -0.49 17.44 7.13
C PHE A 126 0.26 16.84 8.31
N LEU A 127 -0.43 16.64 9.45
CA LEU A 127 0.16 16.02 10.63
C LEU A 127 0.52 14.55 10.38
N GLU A 128 -0.36 13.79 9.73
CA GLU A 128 -0.11 12.40 9.32
C GLU A 128 1.09 12.30 8.37
N LEU A 129 1.15 13.17 7.36
CA LEU A 129 2.30 13.24 6.45
C LEU A 129 3.58 13.62 7.19
N ALA A 130 3.53 14.60 8.11
CA ALA A 130 4.68 15.00 8.90
C ALA A 130 5.20 13.87 9.79
N VAL A 131 4.30 13.12 10.43
CA VAL A 131 4.66 11.93 11.23
C VAL A 131 5.29 10.86 10.35
N LEU A 132 4.71 10.57 9.17
CA LEU A 132 5.28 9.63 8.22
C LEU A 132 6.69 10.06 7.77
N PHE A 133 6.88 11.35 7.45
CA PHE A 133 8.19 11.89 7.09
C PHE A 133 9.18 11.84 8.26
N ALA A 134 8.74 12.09 9.49
CA ALA A 134 9.56 11.99 10.69
C ALA A 134 10.00 10.54 10.94
N ILE A 135 9.11 9.56 10.79
CA ILE A 135 9.43 8.13 10.90
C ILE A 135 10.42 7.75 9.81
N ILE A 136 10.15 8.10 8.56
CA ILE A 136 11.05 7.76 7.46
C ILE A 136 12.39 8.47 7.65
N LYS A 137 12.47 9.79 7.71
CA LYS A 137 13.75 10.50 7.75
C LYS A 137 14.46 10.36 9.11
N GLY A 138 13.73 10.42 10.21
CA GLY A 138 14.26 10.35 11.58
C GLY A 138 14.87 9.00 11.90
N LEU A 139 14.19 7.88 11.61
CA LEU A 139 14.79 6.55 11.75
C LEU A 139 15.89 6.29 10.71
N GLY A 140 16.02 7.12 9.68
CA GLY A 140 17.13 7.06 8.74
C GLY A 140 18.47 7.56 9.28
N LEU A 141 18.49 8.24 10.42
CA LEU A 141 19.69 8.82 11.03
C LEU A 141 20.48 7.83 11.90
N PHE A 142 19.91 6.66 12.24
CA PHE A 142 20.62 5.66 13.02
C PHE A 142 21.70 4.96 12.18
N PRO A 143 22.95 4.89 12.67
CA PRO A 143 24.04 4.24 11.95
C PRO A 143 23.72 2.75 11.79
N THR A 144 23.53 2.32 10.54
CA THR A 144 23.30 0.91 10.24
C THR A 144 24.62 0.19 10.35
N SER A 145 24.75 -0.67 11.36
CA SER A 145 25.87 -1.61 11.51
C SER A 145 26.15 -2.34 10.18
N ASN A 146 27.43 -2.61 9.87
CA ASN A 146 27.87 -3.29 8.64
C ASN A 146 27.36 -4.75 8.47
N ILE A 147 26.57 -5.24 9.42
CA ILE A 147 25.99 -6.58 9.43
C ILE A 147 24.73 -6.59 8.55
N ILE A 148 24.80 -7.31 7.42
CA ILE A 148 23.76 -7.42 6.39
C ILE A 148 22.35 -7.74 6.96
N PRO A 149 22.16 -8.74 7.85
CA PRO A 149 20.83 -9.06 8.39
C PRO A 149 20.28 -7.95 9.31
N PHE A 150 21.14 -7.28 10.09
CA PHE A 150 20.70 -6.20 10.97
C PHE A 150 20.22 -4.99 10.17
N LYS A 151 20.89 -4.70 9.05
CA LYS A 151 20.48 -3.66 8.09
C LYS A 151 19.13 -3.97 7.43
N ALA A 152 18.87 -5.24 7.12
CA ALA A 152 17.59 -5.68 6.55
C ALA A 152 16.45 -5.58 7.58
N LEU A 153 16.69 -6.02 8.82
CA LEU A 153 15.72 -5.94 9.91
C LEU A 153 15.36 -4.48 10.24
N PHE A 154 16.36 -3.60 10.32
CA PHE A 154 16.12 -2.19 10.61
C PHE A 154 15.34 -1.49 9.50
N ARG A 155 15.59 -1.85 8.24
CA ARG A 155 14.75 -1.42 7.11
C ARG A 155 13.32 -1.95 7.24
N PHE A 156 13.15 -3.22 7.57
CA PHE A 156 11.82 -3.80 7.77
C PHE A 156 11.03 -3.06 8.85
N ILE A 157 11.63 -2.82 10.02
CA ILE A 157 10.99 -2.11 11.14
C ILE A 157 10.63 -0.68 10.75
N ARG A 158 11.57 0.06 10.14
CA ARG A 158 11.34 1.45 9.73
C ARG A 158 10.17 1.58 8.76
N TYR A 159 10.12 0.71 7.75
CA TYR A 159 9.05 0.75 6.76
C TYR A 159 7.75 0.13 7.27
N GLY A 160 7.81 -0.79 8.23
CA GLY A 160 6.63 -1.30 8.93
C GLY A 160 5.96 -0.25 9.81
N LEU A 161 6.75 0.51 10.56
CA LEU A 161 6.23 1.65 11.33
C LEU A 161 5.69 2.77 10.42
N ALA A 162 6.27 2.96 9.24
CA ALA A 162 5.76 3.94 8.28
C ALA A 162 4.46 3.48 7.58
N GLY A 163 4.20 2.17 7.55
CA GLY A 163 3.00 1.61 6.96
C GLY A 163 1.83 1.45 7.93
N PHE A 164 2.10 1.40 9.24
CA PHE A 164 1.10 1.31 10.31
C PHE A 164 0.42 2.67 10.55
#